data_AF-A0AAE9IBG4-F1
#
_entry.id   AF-A0AAE9IBG4-F1
#
_cell.length_a   1.000
_cell.length_b   1.000
_cell.length_c   1.000
_cell.angle_alpha   90.00
_cell.angle_beta   90.00
_cell.angle_gamma   90.00
#
_symmetry.space_group_name_H-M   'P 1'
#
loop_
_entity.id
_entity.type
_entity.pdbx_description
1 polymer ?
#
loop_
_entity_poly.entity_id
_entity_poly.type
_entity_poly.pdbx_seq_one_letter_code
_entity_poly.pdbx_strand_id
1 'polypeptide(L)'
;MGDQTIYQRIEALIKDRGMTKKAFCEKLKISSGNLGDWRRGKTTPGTAHLIQISDFFNVSLDWLMKGIKPGKAYFRSRRLLIFWSDGATELPGRRS
;
A
#
# COMPACT_ATOMS: atom_id res chain seq x y z
N MET A 1 13.69 -13.90 3.36
CA MET A 1 13.73 -12.44 3.13
C MET A 1 13.03 -11.84 4.33
N GLY A 2 13.80 -11.40 5.33
CA GLY A 2 13.30 -11.16 6.69
C GLY A 2 12.23 -10.06 6.75
N ASP A 3 11.31 -10.19 7.69
CA ASP A 3 10.24 -9.23 7.94
C ASP A 3 10.82 -7.82 8.10
N GLN A 4 10.51 -6.93 7.15
CA GLN A 4 10.93 -5.54 7.27
C GLN A 4 10.12 -4.86 8.36
N THR A 5 10.78 -4.08 9.21
CA THR A 5 10.07 -3.24 10.18
C THR A 5 9.45 -2.03 9.48
N ILE A 6 8.47 -1.41 10.13
CA ILE A 6 7.88 -0.16 9.61
C ILE A 6 8.92 0.95 9.45
N TYR A 7 9.91 1.00 10.35
CA TYR A 7 11.03 1.92 10.24
C TYR A 7 11.84 1.70 8.96
N GLN A 8 12.19 0.45 8.65
CA GLN A 8 12.97 0.14 7.44
C GLN A 8 12.22 0.54 6.17
N ARG A 9 10.89 0.41 6.14
CA ARG A 9 10.07 0.89 5.02
C ARG A 9 10.08 2.42 4.91
N ILE A 10 9.93 3.13 6.04
CA ILE A 10 10.04 4.60 6.06
C ILE A 10 11.44 5.04 5.60
N GLU A 11 12.48 4.39 6.08
CA GLU A 11 13.87 4.68 5.69
C GLU A 11 14.11 4.45 4.19
N ALA A 12 13.55 3.38 3.63
CA ALA A 12 13.60 3.13 2.18
C ALA A 12 12.91 4.26 1.40
N LEU A 13 11.71 4.69 1.80
CA LEU A 13 11.00 5.81 1.15
C LEU A 13 11.80 7.13 1.19
N ILE A 14 12.41 7.44 2.34
CA ILE A 14 13.27 8.61 2.51
C ILE A 14 14.45 8.56 1.53
N LYS A 15 15.09 7.38 1.42
CA LYS A 15 16.22 7.17 0.52
C LYS A 15 15.81 7.24 -0.95
N ASP A 16 14.70 6.61 -1.34
CA ASP A 16 14.19 6.58 -2.71
C ASP A 16 13.81 7.98 -3.20
N ARG A 17 13.36 8.85 -2.30
CA ARG A 17 13.07 10.25 -2.60
C ARG A 17 14.31 11.17 -2.56
N GLY A 18 15.50 10.62 -2.27
CA GLY A 18 16.75 11.37 -2.24
C GLY A 18 16.83 12.43 -1.14
N MET A 19 16.09 12.27 -0.04
CA MET A 19 16.07 13.24 1.07
C MET A 19 16.79 12.73 2.31
N THR A 20 17.19 13.67 3.18
CA THR A 20 17.77 13.31 4.47
C THR A 20 16.68 13.01 5.49
N LYS A 21 16.99 12.18 6.50
CA LYS A 21 16.08 11.92 7.63
C LYS A 21 15.68 13.21 8.36
N LYS A 22 16.62 14.17 8.46
CA LYS A 22 16.37 15.50 9.04
C LYS A 22 15.32 16.26 8.24
N ALA A 23 15.48 16.36 6.92
CA ALA A 23 14.51 17.02 6.06
C ALA A 23 13.13 16.36 6.10
N PHE A 24 13.08 15.02 6.16
CA PHE A 24 11.85 14.26 6.36
C PHE A 24 11.15 14.62 7.68
N CYS A 25 11.90 14.61 8.80
CA CYS A 25 11.40 15.00 10.12
C CYS A 25 10.84 16.43 10.11
N GLU A 26 11.58 17.38 9.54
CA GLU A 26 11.15 18.77 9.44
C GLU A 26 9.88 18.92 8.58
N LYS A 27 9.81 18.22 7.44
CA LYS A 27 8.68 18.33 6.50
C LYS A 27 7.38 17.80 7.08
N LEU A 28 7.43 16.69 7.83
CA LEU A 28 6.26 16.08 8.46
C LEU A 28 6.05 16.48 9.92
N LYS A 29 6.86 17.42 10.44
CA LYS A 29 6.83 17.83 11.85
C LYS A 29 6.97 16.64 12.82
N ILE A 30 7.76 15.65 12.42
CA ILE A 30 8.11 14.48 13.23
C ILE A 30 9.42 14.78 13.96
N SER A 31 9.44 14.63 15.29
CA SER A 31 10.68 14.81 16.04
C SER A 31 11.72 13.75 15.66
N SER A 32 13.01 14.14 15.65
CA SER A 32 14.11 13.19 15.46
C SER A 32 14.11 12.07 16.51
N GLY A 33 13.66 12.39 17.73
CA GLY A 33 13.44 11.44 18.82
C GLY A 33 12.42 10.36 18.47
N ASN A 34 11.25 10.74 17.92
CA ASN A 34 10.23 9.78 17.47
C ASN A 34 10.80 8.84 16.39
N LEU A 35 11.47 9.40 15.38
CA LEU A 35 12.07 8.59 14.32
C LEU A 35 13.15 7.64 14.86
N GLY A 36 13.92 8.07 15.87
CA GLY A 36 14.90 7.24 16.57
C GLY A 36 14.28 6.15 17.45
N ASP A 37 13.14 6.43 18.09
CA ASP A 37 12.37 5.45 18.85
C ASP A 37 11.77 4.37 17.95
N TRP A 38 11.27 4.77 16.76
CA TRP A 38 10.80 3.83 15.74
C TRP A 38 11.94 2.96 15.19
N ARG A 39 13.13 3.54 15.00
CA ARG A 39 14.34 2.80 14.58
C ARG A 39 14.71 1.69 15.56
N ARG A 40 14.61 1.98 16.85
CA ARG A 40 14.98 1.06 17.94
C ARG A 40 13.84 0.13 18.35
N GLY A 41 12.65 0.27 17.76
CA GLY A 41 11.47 -0.51 18.12
C GLY A 41 10.87 -0.15 19.49
N LYS A 42 11.24 1.00 20.08
CA LYS A 42 10.72 1.45 21.38
C LYS A 42 9.24 1.85 21.28
N THR A 43 8.86 2.46 20.16
CA THR A 43 7.50 2.85 19.84
C THR A 43 7.24 2.63 18.35
N THR A 44 5.97 2.70 17.94
CA THR A 44 5.56 2.69 16.53
C THR A 44 4.94 4.04 16.16
N PRO A 45 4.92 4.42 14.87
CA PRO A 45 4.20 5.60 14.43
C PRO A 45 2.70 5.43 14.71
N GLY A 46 2.10 6.39 15.40
CA GLY A 46 0.64 6.44 15.57
C GLY A 46 -0.08 6.75 14.24
N THR A 47 -1.39 6.51 14.21
CA THR A 47 -2.23 6.62 12.99
C THR A 47 -2.06 7.94 12.24
N ALA A 48 -1.99 9.08 12.94
CA ALA A 48 -1.81 10.39 12.32
C ALA A 48 -0.48 10.49 11.54
N HIS A 49 0.62 9.98 12.10
CA HIS A 49 1.90 9.94 11.40
C HIS A 49 1.86 8.95 10.23
N LEU A 50 1.19 7.80 10.38
CA LEU A 50 1.06 6.83 9.30
C LEU A 50 0.35 7.42 8.09
N ILE A 51 -0.78 8.12 8.30
CA ILE A 51 -1.52 8.81 7.25
C ILE A 51 -0.65 9.89 6.59
N GLN A 52 0.02 10.73 7.38
CA GLN A 52 0.91 11.74 6.81
C GLN A 52 2.04 11.13 5.97
N ILE A 53 2.64 10.04 6.42
CA ILE A 53 3.72 9.37 5.69
C ILE A 53 3.17 8.73 4.41
N SER A 54 2.00 8.06 4.48
CA SER A 54 1.38 7.45 3.30
C SER A 54 1.04 8.48 2.24
N ASP A 55 0.45 9.61 2.64
CA ASP A 55 0.07 10.69 1.74
C ASP A 55 1.30 11.38 1.16
N PHE A 56 2.30 11.64 2.00
CA PHE A 56 3.52 12.31 1.58
C PHE A 56 4.25 11.51 0.50
N PHE A 57 4.42 10.20 0.69
CA PHE A 57 5.12 9.33 -0.26
C PHE A 57 4.22 8.69 -1.33
N ASN A 58 2.91 8.96 -1.29
CA ASN A 58 1.92 8.36 -2.18
C ASN A 58 1.98 6.81 -2.18
N VAL A 59 2.00 6.23 -0.99
CA VAL A 59 1.98 4.76 -0.79
C VAL A 59 0.74 4.35 -0.02
N SER A 60 0.30 3.10 -0.16
CA SER A 60 -0.85 2.63 0.62
C SER A 60 -0.48 2.44 2.09
N LEU A 61 -1.42 2.78 2.98
CA LEU A 61 -1.28 2.53 4.43
C LEU A 61 -1.07 1.05 4.73
N ASP A 62 -1.76 0.16 4.00
CA ASP A 62 -1.62 -1.29 4.12
C ASP A 62 -0.18 -1.74 3.83
N TRP A 63 0.44 -1.24 2.76
CA TRP A 63 1.84 -1.53 2.46
C TRP A 63 2.79 -0.97 3.52
N LEU A 64 2.54 0.27 3.97
CA LEU A 64 3.38 0.91 4.99
C LEU A 64 3.35 0.12 6.31
N MET A 65 2.19 -0.43 6.69
CA MET A 65 2.01 -1.18 7.94
C MET A 65 2.44 -2.64 7.84
N LYS A 66 2.03 -3.35 6.78
CA LYS A 66 2.23 -4.80 6.64
C LYS A 66 3.47 -5.17 5.84
N GLY A 67 4.01 -4.25 5.04
CA GLY A 67 5.09 -4.52 4.09
C GLY A 67 4.67 -5.39 2.90
N ILE A 68 3.38 -5.74 2.81
CA ILE A 68 2.83 -6.52 1.71
C ILE A 68 2.54 -5.55 0.58
N LYS A 69 3.34 -5.60 -0.50
CA LYS A 69 2.95 -4.88 -1.73
C LYS A 69 1.68 -5.55 -2.23
N PRO A 70 0.61 -4.82 -2.59
CA PRO A 70 -0.46 -5.45 -3.34
C PRO A 70 0.19 -6.11 -4.54
N GLY A 71 0.20 -7.44 -4.56
CA GLY A 71 0.72 -8.19 -5.70
C GLY A 71 0.02 -7.63 -6.92
N LYS A 72 0.76 -7.42 -8.04
CA LYS A 72 0.21 -6.84 -9.26
C LYS A 72 -1.18 -7.44 -9.47
N ALA A 73 -2.23 -6.67 -9.20
CA ALA A 73 -3.57 -7.09 -9.54
C ALA A 73 -3.47 -7.26 -11.05
N TYR A 74 -3.44 -8.51 -11.51
CA TYR A 74 -3.39 -8.80 -12.92
C TYR A 74 -4.71 -8.24 -13.43
N PHE A 75 -4.66 -7.04 -13.96
CA PHE A 75 -5.74 -6.49 -14.74
C PHE A 75 -5.79 -7.41 -15.96
N ARG A 76 -6.62 -8.46 -15.88
CA ARG A 76 -7.10 -9.17 -17.06
C ARG A 76 -7.94 -8.17 -17.83
N SER A 77 -7.27 -7.27 -18.55
CA SER A 77 -7.85 -6.59 -19.70
C SER A 77 -8.27 -7.65 -20.69
N ARG A 78 -9.56 -7.97 -20.61
CA ARG A 78 -10.50 -8.46 -21.62
C ARG A 78 -11.39 -9.52 -20.99
N ARG A 79 -12.44 -9.06 -20.33
CA ARG A 79 -13.80 -9.48 -20.65
C ARG A 79 -14.79 -8.52 -19.99
N LEU A 80 -15.07 -7.41 -20.69
CA LEU A 80 -16.43 -6.88 -20.68
C LEU A 80 -17.28 -7.94 -21.43
N LEU A 81 -17.71 -9.00 -20.75
CA LEU A 81 -18.85 -9.85 -21.13
C LEU A 81 -19.54 -10.25 -19.82
N ILE A 82 -20.14 -9.27 -19.17
CA ILE A 82 -21.38 -9.56 -18.46
C ILE A 82 -22.43 -9.76 -19.55
N PHE A 83 -22.66 -11.03 -19.90
CA PHE A 83 -23.87 -11.57 -20.52
C PHE A 83 -24.52 -10.76 -21.67
N TRP A 84 -23.93 -10.84 -22.87
CA TRP A 84 -24.70 -11.05 -24.10
C TRP A 84 -23.78 -11.60 -25.20
N SER A 85 -24.31 -12.41 -26.10
CA SER A 85 -23.62 -13.10 -27.20
C SER A 85 -23.01 -14.47 -26.88
N ASP A 86 -23.80 -15.36 -26.32
CA ASP A 86 -24.14 -16.55 -27.11
C ASP A 86 -25.66 -16.52 -27.26
N GLY A 87 -26.11 -16.62 -28.51
CA GLY A 87 -27.53 -16.60 -28.82
C GLY A 87 -28.26 -17.62 -27.97
N ALA A 88 -29.31 -17.18 -27.28
CA ALA A 88 -30.34 -18.05 -26.77
C ALA A 88 -31.10 -18.66 -27.97
N THR A 89 -30.46 -19.62 -28.62
CA THR A 89 -31.10 -20.73 -29.33
C THR A 89 -30.57 -21.93 -28.56
N GLU A 90 -31.24 -22.39 -27.51
CA GLU A 90 -32.41 -23.27 -27.61
C GLU A 90 -33.20 -23.20 -26.30
N LEU A 91 -34.53 -23.09 -26.40
CA LEU A 91 -35.44 -23.37 -25.27
C LEU A 91 -35.50 -24.89 -25.09
N PRO A 92 -35.18 -25.46 -23.91
CA PRO A 92 -35.46 -26.87 -23.67
C PRO A 92 -36.98 -27.07 -23.59
N GLY A 93 -37.52 -27.64 -24.65
CA GLY A 93 -38.54 -28.69 -24.62
C GLY A 93 -39.81 -28.39 -23.82
N ARG A 94 -40.85 -28.02 -24.57
CA ARG A 94 -42.25 -28.32 -24.26
C ARG A 94 -42.37 -29.71 -23.62
N ARG A 95 -42.72 -29.77 -22.34
CA ARG A 95 -43.37 -30.96 -21.77
C ARG A 95 -44.88 -30.70 -21.78
N SER A 96 -45.57 -31.69 -22.33
CA SER A 96 -47.01 -31.80 -22.52
C SER A 96 -47.82 -31.59 -21.25
#